data_AF-A0A6B0GJZ3-F1
#
_entry.id   AF-A0A6B0GJZ3-F1
#
_cell.length_a   1.000
_cell.length_b   1.000
_cell.length_c   1.000
_cell.angle_alpha   90.00
_cell.angle_beta   90.00
_cell.angle_gamma   90.00
#
_symmetry.space_group_name_H-M   'P 1'
#
loop_
_entity.id
_entity.type
_entity.pdbx_description
1 polymer ?
#
loop_
_entity_poly.entity_id
_entity_poly.type
_entity_poly.pdbx_seq_one_letter_code
_entity_poly.pdbx_strand_id
1 'polypeptide(L)'
;MGDAPEELVEDVVRIVDAQTSPKQPNDVADHTIVRALVRRYTRREGGGEYDAGTVKRHLSPSEAREAIEAAVAAGRLVEQDGRYAISS
;
A
#
# COMPACT_ATOMS: atom_id res chain seq x y z
N MET A 1 -19.57 -1.86 -3.20
CA MET A 1 -18.13 -1.64 -3.18
C MET A 1 -17.83 -1.01 -1.84
N GLY A 2 -17.10 -1.70 -0.97
CA GLY A 2 -16.67 -1.09 0.29
C GLY A 2 -15.50 -0.17 -0.03
N ASP A 3 -15.62 1.12 0.27
CA ASP A 3 -14.49 2.03 0.18
C ASP A 3 -13.39 1.54 1.13
N ALA A 4 -12.19 1.32 0.58
CA ALA A 4 -11.01 1.07 1.41
C ALA A 4 -10.78 2.30 2.31
N PRO A 5 -10.41 2.11 3.59
CA PRO A 5 -10.16 3.24 4.48
C PRO A 5 -9.02 4.11 3.93
N GLU A 6 -9.21 5.42 4.00
CA GLU A 6 -8.30 6.42 3.43
C GLU A 6 -6.84 6.23 3.89
N GLU A 7 -6.62 5.81 5.12
CA GLU A 7 -5.28 5.50 5.66
C GLU A 7 -4.54 4.42 4.86
N LEU A 8 -5.26 3.40 4.37
CA LEU A 8 -4.68 2.33 3.57
C LEU A 8 -4.37 2.83 2.16
N VAL A 9 -5.21 3.69 1.61
CA VAL A 9 -4.99 4.34 0.32
C VAL A 9 -3.75 5.23 0.38
N GLU A 10 -3.57 6.01 1.45
CA GLU A 10 -2.35 6.79 1.66
C GLU A 10 -1.10 5.91 1.76
N ASP A 11 -1.18 4.81 2.51
CA ASP A 11 -0.04 3.91 2.69
C ASP A 11 0.32 3.16 1.38
N VAL A 12 -0.67 2.83 0.53
CA VAL A 12 -0.44 2.35 -0.84
C VAL A 12 0.39 3.37 -1.64
N VAL A 13 -0.04 4.63 -1.66
CA VAL A 13 0.65 5.69 -2.41
C VAL A 13 2.07 5.88 -1.89
N ARG A 14 2.29 5.91 -0.57
CA ARG A 14 3.64 6.00 0.03
C ARG A 14 4.53 4.83 -0.36
N ILE A 15 3.97 3.61 -0.44
CA ILE A 15 4.73 2.43 -0.86
C ILE A 15 5.14 2.55 -2.32
N VAL A 16 4.23 2.96 -3.21
CA VAL A 16 4.56 3.15 -4.63
C VAL A 16 5.62 4.22 -4.78
N ASP A 17 5.44 5.40 -4.18
CA ASP A 17 6.39 6.51 -4.23
C ASP A 17 7.80 6.11 -3.76
N ALA A 18 7.89 5.39 -2.64
CA ALA A 18 9.17 4.90 -2.12
C ALA A 18 9.86 3.90 -3.06
N GLN A 19 9.08 3.12 -3.82
CA GLN A 19 9.57 2.11 -4.75
C GLN A 19 9.84 2.67 -6.16
N THR A 20 9.27 3.83 -6.55
CA THR A 20 9.48 4.47 -7.86
C THR A 20 10.59 5.54 -7.85
N SER A 21 11.58 5.41 -6.97
CA SER A 21 12.73 6.33 -6.88
C SER A 21 13.58 6.36 -8.17
N PRO A 22 14.41 7.40 -8.43
CA PRO A 22 15.17 7.58 -9.69
C PRO A 22 16.13 6.43 -10.09
N LYS A 23 16.39 5.49 -9.18
CA LYS A 23 17.24 4.30 -9.39
C LYS A 23 16.44 2.99 -9.50
N GLN A 24 15.11 3.08 -9.43
CA GLN A 24 14.16 1.98 -9.44
C GLN A 24 13.26 2.12 -10.68
N PRO A 25 12.55 1.04 -11.10
CA PRO A 25 11.51 1.15 -12.11
C PRO A 25 10.47 2.21 -11.74
N ASN A 26 9.91 2.91 -12.73
CA ASN A 26 8.88 3.94 -12.53
C ASN A 26 7.50 3.36 -12.16
N ASP A 27 7.42 2.04 -12.03
CA ASP A 27 6.20 1.27 -11.80
C ASP A 27 6.47 0.12 -10.82
N VAL A 28 5.43 -0.28 -10.09
CA VAL A 28 5.48 -1.30 -9.04
C VAL A 28 4.41 -2.36 -9.29
N ALA A 29 4.79 -3.62 -9.34
CA ALA A 29 3.84 -4.72 -9.53
C ALA A 29 2.88 -4.90 -8.34
N ASP A 30 1.63 -5.28 -8.60
CA ASP A 30 0.56 -5.55 -7.59
C ASP A 30 1.07 -6.30 -6.35
N HIS A 31 1.68 -7.47 -6.60
CA HIS A 31 2.14 -8.36 -5.54
C HIS A 31 3.20 -7.73 -4.64
N THR A 32 3.97 -6.76 -5.14
CA THR A 32 4.98 -6.03 -4.35
C THR A 32 4.31 -5.07 -3.37
N ILE A 33 3.29 -4.33 -3.84
CA ILE A 33 2.52 -3.40 -3.00
C ILE A 33 1.77 -4.18 -1.92
N VAL A 34 1.04 -5.23 -2.32
CA VAL A 34 0.31 -6.10 -1.40
C VAL A 34 1.25 -6.71 -0.36
N ARG A 35 2.42 -7.22 -0.77
CA ARG A 35 3.40 -7.80 0.17
C ARG A 35 3.95 -6.77 1.15
N ALA A 36 4.20 -5.53 0.70
CA ALA A 36 4.68 -4.46 1.56
C ALA A 36 3.63 -4.05 2.60
N LEU A 37 2.38 -3.88 2.19
CA LEU A 37 1.25 -3.61 3.07
C LEU A 37 1.02 -4.74 4.08
N VAL A 38 0.86 -5.97 3.62
CA VAL A 38 0.64 -7.12 4.51
C VAL A 38 1.78 -7.25 5.51
N ARG A 39 3.04 -7.04 5.11
CA ARG A 39 4.18 -7.03 6.04
C ARG A 39 4.10 -5.90 7.07
N ARG A 40 3.70 -4.70 6.66
CA ARG A 40 3.56 -3.53 7.56
C ARG A 40 2.49 -3.78 8.62
N TYR A 41 1.36 -4.39 8.25
CA TYR A 41 0.21 -4.60 9.14
C TYR A 41 0.20 -5.96 9.88
N THR A 42 0.93 -6.97 9.38
CA THR A 42 0.95 -8.32 9.97
C THR A 42 2.14 -8.56 10.91
N ARG A 43 3.14 -7.66 10.96
CA ARG A 43 4.34 -7.88 11.79
C ARG A 43 4.02 -7.74 13.29
N ARG A 44 3.74 -8.87 13.93
CA ARG A 44 3.75 -9.02 15.39
C ARG A 44 5.11 -9.58 15.84
N GLU A 45 5.62 -8.97 16.92
CA GLU A 45 6.64 -9.44 17.88
C GLU A 45 8.14 -9.23 17.56
N GLY A 46 8.68 -8.16 18.18
CA GLY A 46 10.10 -7.93 18.35
C GLY A 46 10.48 -6.49 18.74
N GLY A 47 10.01 -5.98 19.90
CA GLY A 47 10.66 -4.86 20.62
C GLY A 47 10.07 -3.46 20.43
N GLY A 48 9.67 -2.84 21.55
CA GLY A 48 9.41 -1.40 21.65
C GLY A 48 8.23 -1.07 22.54
N GLU A 49 8.48 -0.87 23.83
CA GLU A 49 7.53 -0.37 24.84
C GLU A 49 7.21 1.13 24.64
N TYR A 50 7.08 1.64 23.41
CA TYR A 50 6.80 3.07 23.17
C TYR A 50 6.13 3.27 21.80
N ASP A 51 4.94 2.71 21.57
CA ASP A 51 4.14 3.16 20.43
C ASP A 51 2.64 2.99 20.76
N ALA A 52 2.11 4.04 21.39
CA ALA A 52 0.68 4.17 21.64
C ALA A 52 0.00 4.55 20.32
N GLY A 53 -0.74 3.62 19.71
CA GLY A 53 -1.78 3.98 18.73
C GLY A 53 -1.98 3.08 17.52
N THR A 54 -1.06 2.18 17.18
CA THR A 54 -1.20 1.42 15.93
C THR A 54 -2.08 0.18 16.13
N VAL A 55 -3.36 0.27 15.73
CA VAL A 55 -4.29 -0.87 15.70
C VAL A 55 -3.67 -1.99 14.87
N LYS A 56 -3.36 -3.12 15.52
CA LYS A 56 -2.84 -4.35 14.89
C LYS A 56 -3.94 -5.02 14.06
N ARG A 57 -4.44 -4.35 13.01
CA ARG A 57 -5.39 -4.94 12.07
C ARG A 57 -4.62 -5.86 11.14
N HIS A 58 -4.96 -7.15 11.16
CA HIS A 58 -4.49 -8.05 10.12
C HIS A 58 -5.09 -7.58 8.79
N LEU A 59 -4.23 -7.15 7.87
CA LEU A 59 -4.64 -6.76 6.53
C LEU A 59 -4.61 -8.00 5.63
N SER A 60 -5.76 -8.37 5.11
CA SER A 60 -5.84 -9.43 4.11
C SER A 60 -5.31 -8.94 2.75
N PRO A 61 -4.81 -9.85 1.89
CA PRO A 61 -4.43 -9.49 0.53
C PRO A 61 -5.57 -8.86 -0.28
N SER A 62 -6.82 -9.24 0.00
CA SER A 62 -8.00 -8.67 -0.65
C SER A 62 -8.21 -7.21 -0.26
N GLU A 63 -8.14 -6.88 1.03
CA GLU A 63 -8.24 -5.48 1.49
C GLU A 63 -7.09 -4.63 0.95
N ALA A 64 -5.88 -5.19 0.82
CA ALA A 64 -4.76 -4.51 0.20
C ALA A 64 -5.03 -4.18 -1.28
N ARG A 65 -5.68 -5.08 -2.01
CA ARG A 65 -6.08 -4.85 -3.41
C ARG A 65 -7.19 -3.82 -3.53
N GLU A 66 -8.21 -3.88 -2.66
CA GLU A 66 -9.26 -2.85 -2.61
C GLU A 66 -8.66 -1.45 -2.38
N ALA A 67 -7.63 -1.34 -1.54
CA ALA A 67 -6.92 -0.07 -1.33
C ALA A 67 -6.13 0.39 -2.56
N ILE A 68 -5.56 -0.53 -3.35
CA ILE A 68 -4.89 -0.21 -4.61
C ILE A 68 -5.91 0.29 -5.64
N GLU A 69 -7.03 -0.43 -5.80
CA GLU A 69 -8.13 -0.05 -6.69
C GLU A 69 -8.70 1.33 -6.31
N ALA A 70 -8.88 1.59 -5.01
CA ALA A 70 -9.32 2.90 -4.51
C ALA A 70 -8.31 4.02 -4.83
N ALA A 71 -7.00 3.76 -4.72
CA ALA A 71 -5.97 4.73 -5.08
C ALA A 71 -5.97 5.06 -6.58
N VAL A 72 -6.26 4.08 -7.44
CA VAL A 72 -6.44 4.29 -8.89
C VAL A 72 -7.73 5.06 -9.16
N ALA A 73 -8.85 4.67 -8.53
CA ALA A 73 -10.14 5.36 -8.69
C ALA A 73 -10.09 6.83 -8.22
N ALA A 74 -9.28 7.12 -7.20
CA ALA A 74 -9.02 8.48 -6.72
C ALA A 74 -8.06 9.29 -7.61
N GLY A 75 -7.51 8.69 -8.68
CA GLY A 75 -6.57 9.33 -9.58
C GLY A 75 -5.18 9.57 -8.96
N ARG A 76 -4.83 8.86 -7.89
CA ARG A 76 -3.51 8.97 -7.24
C ARG A 76 -2.49 8.01 -7.84
N LEU A 77 -2.96 6.88 -8.38
CA LEU A 77 -2.15 5.90 -9.09
C LEU A 77 -2.64 5.71 -10.51
N VAL A 78 -1.72 5.35 -11.41
CA VAL A 78 -2.03 4.88 -12.76
C VAL A 78 -1.64 3.42 -12.86
N GLU A 79 -2.56 2.58 -13.32
CA GLU A 79 -2.31 1.17 -13.63
C GLU A 79 -1.86 0.99 -15.09
N GLN A 80 -0.78 0.24 -15.32
CA GLN A 80 -0.27 -0.18 -16.63
C GLN A 80 0.20 -1.64 -16.54
N ASP A 81 -0.43 -2.54 -17.31
CA ASP A 81 -0.08 -3.97 -17.37
C ASP A 81 0.04 -4.67 -16.00
N GLY A 82 -0.87 -4.36 -15.06
CA GLY A 82 -0.86 -4.91 -13.68
C GLY A 82 0.25 -4.34 -12.79
N ARG A 83 0.79 -3.18 -13.16
CA ARG A 83 1.77 -2.41 -12.39
C ARG A 83 1.26 -1.00 -12.15
N TYR A 84 1.72 -0.36 -11.09
CA TYR A 84 1.20 0.91 -10.62
C TYR A 84 2.30 1.95 -10.45
N ALA A 85 2.01 3.18 -10.87
CA ALA A 85 2.89 4.34 -10.74
C ALA A 85 2.13 5.51 -10.11
N ILE A 86 2.86 6.47 -9.53
CA ILE A 86 2.26 7.73 -9.04
C ILE A 86 1.68 8.50 -10.23
N SER A 87 0.41 8.89 -10.12
CA SER A 87 -0.20 9.84 -11.05
C SER A 87 0.35 11.22 -10.75
N SER A 88 1.13 11.79 -11.67
CA SER A 88 1.61 13.18 -11.59
C SER A 88 0.54 14.19 -11.99
#